data_AF-A0A1X1T1R5-F1
#
_entry.id   AF-A0A1X1T1R5-F1
#
_cell.length_a   1.000
_cell.length_b   1.000
_cell.length_c   1.000
_cell.angle_alpha   90.00
_cell.angle_beta   90.00
_cell.angle_gamma   90.00
#
_symmetry.space_group_name_H-M   'P 1'
#
loop_
_entity.id
_entity.type
_entity.pdbx_description
1 polymer ?
#
loop_
_entity_poly.entity_id
_entity_poly.type
_entity_poly.pdbx_seq_one_letter_code
_entity_poly.pdbx_strand_id
1 'polypeptide(L)'
;MGHAGASEEIDTAWRDAACPTTEKVTFHLDRRTTVASYRDGHTLLETARSAGLNPPSSCEIGSCGTCMARLTEGSARMINNEALTEDEVAEGWVLTCQSLPTSESVTVVYE
;
A
#
# COMPACT_ATOMS: atom_id res chain seq x y z
N MET A 1 27.86 -36.96 34.19
CA MET A 1 28.28 -35.92 33.22
C MET A 1 27.74 -36.34 31.86
N GLY A 2 26.52 -36.04 31.42
CA GLY A 2 25.74 -34.82 31.59
C GLY A 2 25.98 -33.89 30.41
N HIS A 3 25.41 -34.22 29.23
CA HIS A 3 24.59 -33.35 28.37
C HIS A 3 24.54 -33.92 26.93
N ALA A 4 23.42 -34.58 26.62
CA ALA A 4 22.89 -34.61 25.25
C ALA A 4 22.17 -33.28 25.03
N GLY A 5 22.60 -32.50 24.05
CA GLY A 5 21.96 -31.25 23.64
C GLY A 5 21.41 -31.41 22.24
N ALA A 6 20.10 -31.61 22.14
CA ALA A 6 19.34 -31.40 20.92
C ALA A 6 19.20 -29.87 20.70
N SER A 7 19.50 -29.38 19.52
CA SER A 7 19.36 -27.97 19.17
C SER A 7 19.11 -27.83 17.68
N GLU A 8 17.84 -27.76 17.26
CA GLU A 8 17.47 -27.40 15.88
C GLU A 8 15.95 -27.16 15.71
N GLU A 9 15.26 -26.43 16.59
CA GLU A 9 13.82 -26.09 16.36
C GLU A 9 13.39 -24.69 16.83
N ILE A 10 14.19 -23.65 16.58
CA ILE A 10 13.79 -22.26 16.84
C ILE A 10 14.17 -21.49 15.58
N ASP A 11 13.24 -21.02 14.74
CA ASP A 11 12.65 -19.68 14.92
C ASP A 11 11.42 -19.41 14.01
N THR A 12 10.48 -20.35 13.83
CA THR A 12 9.19 -20.06 13.11
C THR A 12 8.15 -19.38 14.02
N ALA A 13 8.58 -18.57 15.00
CA ALA A 13 7.70 -17.99 16.02
C ALA A 13 7.68 -16.45 16.06
N TRP A 14 8.34 -15.75 15.12
CA TRP A 14 8.35 -14.28 15.05
C TRP A 14 7.42 -13.71 13.96
N ARG A 15 6.52 -14.51 13.37
CA ARG A 15 5.65 -14.08 12.27
C ARG A 15 4.22 -13.72 12.67
N ASP A 16 3.99 -13.38 13.94
CA ASP A 16 2.63 -13.18 14.48
C ASP A 16 2.41 -11.82 15.19
N ALA A 17 3.08 -10.76 14.74
CA ALA A 17 2.51 -9.42 14.89
C ALA A 17 1.63 -9.14 13.66
N ALA A 18 0.44 -9.75 13.63
CA ALA A 18 -0.54 -9.56 12.57
C ALA A 18 -1.06 -8.10 12.57
N CYS A 19 -0.28 -7.19 11.99
CA CYS A 19 -0.81 -6.02 11.32
C CYS A 19 -1.69 -6.55 10.18
N PRO A 20 -2.90 -6.02 9.94
CA PRO A 20 -3.75 -6.52 8.87
C PRO A 20 -2.95 -6.50 7.56
N THR A 21 -2.57 -7.68 7.07
CA THR A 21 -1.89 -7.80 5.79
C THR A 21 -2.90 -7.38 4.74
N THR A 22 -2.60 -6.33 3.99
CA THR A 22 -3.44 -5.98 2.86
C THR A 22 -3.43 -7.17 1.90
N GLU A 23 -4.58 -7.73 1.59
CA GLU A 23 -4.69 -8.87 0.68
C GLU A 23 -4.96 -8.39 -0.75
N LYS A 24 -5.84 -7.40 -0.89
CA LYS A 24 -6.30 -6.91 -2.19
C LYS A 24 -6.35 -5.39 -2.25
N VAL A 25 -6.00 -4.86 -3.42
CA VAL A 25 -6.19 -3.47 -3.78
C VAL A 25 -6.99 -3.38 -5.08
N THR A 26 -8.08 -2.61 -5.06
CA THR A 26 -8.92 -2.33 -6.22
C THR A 26 -8.57 -0.94 -6.75
N PHE A 27 -8.33 -0.84 -8.06
CA PHE A 27 -8.02 0.41 -8.74
C PHE A 27 -9.09 0.73 -9.78
N HIS A 28 -9.59 1.96 -9.74
CA HIS A 28 -10.39 2.54 -10.81
C HIS A 28 -9.54 3.57 -11.57
N LEU A 29 -9.19 3.27 -12.82
CA LEU A 29 -8.38 4.11 -13.71
C LEU A 29 -8.88 3.95 -15.15
N ASP A 30 -9.04 5.06 -15.89
CA ASP A 30 -9.46 5.05 -17.31
C ASP A 30 -10.74 4.22 -17.58
N ARG A 31 -11.74 4.31 -16.68
CA ARG A 31 -12.99 3.51 -16.71
C ARG A 31 -12.77 1.99 -16.62
N ARG A 32 -11.57 1.55 -16.21
CA ARG A 32 -11.25 0.16 -15.92
C ARG A 32 -11.19 -0.03 -14.41
N THR A 33 -11.77 -1.13 -13.95
CA THR A 33 -11.60 -1.60 -12.58
C THR A 33 -10.63 -2.78 -12.61
N THR A 34 -9.52 -2.68 -11.89
CA THR A 34 -8.51 -3.74 -11.80
C THR A 34 -8.29 -4.10 -10.35
N VAL A 35 -8.34 -5.39 -10.04
CA VAL A 35 -8.04 -5.90 -8.70
C VAL A 35 -6.65 -6.52 -8.73
N ALA A 36 -5.82 -6.15 -7.78
CA ALA A 36 -4.46 -6.64 -7.64
C ALA A 36 -4.27 -7.26 -6.24
N SER A 37 -3.51 -8.36 -6.19
CA SER A 37 -2.96 -8.84 -4.93
C SER A 37 -1.87 -7.90 -4.46
N TYR A 38 -1.95 -7.48 -3.19
CA TYR A 38 -0.93 -6.62 -2.62
C TYR A 38 0.35 -7.40 -2.31
N ARG A 39 1.48 -6.71 -2.38
CA ARG A 39 2.79 -7.23 -1.96
C ARG A 39 3.34 -6.32 -0.89
N ASP A 40 3.75 -6.89 0.24
CA ASP A 40 4.27 -6.12 1.35
C ASP A 40 5.40 -5.17 0.94
N GLY A 41 5.32 -3.94 1.43
CA GLY A 41 6.27 -2.88 1.16
C GLY A 41 6.05 -2.13 -0.15
N HIS A 42 5.15 -2.59 -1.04
CA HIS A 42 4.83 -1.85 -2.25
C HIS A 42 3.91 -0.67 -1.94
N THR A 43 4.10 0.43 -2.64
CA THR A 43 3.14 1.54 -2.66
C THR A 43 1.90 1.18 -3.48
N LEU A 44 0.82 1.95 -3.32
CA LEU A 44 -0.38 1.83 -4.15
C LEU A 44 -0.06 2.02 -5.64
N LEU A 45 0.88 2.92 -5.97
CA LEU A 45 1.36 3.12 -7.35
C LEU A 45 2.08 1.88 -7.89
N GLU A 46 3.03 1.31 -7.14
CA GLU A 46 3.77 0.11 -7.54
C GLU A 46 2.84 -1.10 -7.69
N THR A 47 1.85 -1.22 -6.80
CA THR A 47 0.83 -2.26 -6.87
C THR A 47 -0.03 -2.12 -8.12
N ALA A 48 -0.47 -0.90 -8.47
CA ALA A 48 -1.20 -0.63 -9.70
C ALA A 48 -0.36 -0.97 -10.96
N ARG A 49 0.89 -0.52 -11.00
CA ARG A 49 1.82 -0.82 -12.11
C ARG A 49 2.08 -2.32 -12.28
N SER A 50 2.24 -3.04 -11.16
CA SER A 50 2.41 -4.50 -11.17
C SER A 50 1.18 -5.22 -11.71
N ALA A 51 0.00 -4.61 -11.61
CA ALA A 51 -1.25 -5.11 -12.18
C ALA A 51 -1.46 -4.71 -13.67
N GLY A 52 -0.47 -4.06 -14.28
CA GLY A 52 -0.52 -3.64 -15.68
C GLY A 52 -1.26 -2.32 -15.92
N LEU A 53 -1.56 -1.56 -14.87
CA LEU A 53 -2.06 -0.19 -14.99
C LEU A 53 -0.92 0.80 -15.21
N ASN A 54 -1.24 1.94 -15.83
CA ASN A 54 -0.29 3.05 -15.99
C ASN A 54 -0.84 4.34 -15.36
N PRO A 55 -0.97 4.38 -14.02
CA PRO A 55 -1.45 5.57 -13.32
C PRO A 55 -0.52 6.78 -13.55
N PRO A 56 -1.09 8.00 -13.61
CA PRO A 56 -0.31 9.22 -13.77
C PRO A 56 0.70 9.36 -12.64
N SER A 57 1.94 9.69 -12.99
CA SER A 57 3.06 9.80 -12.04
C SER A 57 4.17 10.67 -12.64
N SER A 58 4.97 11.30 -11.78
CA SER A 58 6.06 12.18 -12.21
C SER A 58 7.24 12.15 -11.24
N CYS A 59 7.10 12.72 -10.02
CA CYS A 59 8.23 12.82 -9.08
C CYS A 59 8.49 11.55 -8.25
N GLU A 60 7.43 10.79 -7.93
CA GLU A 60 7.45 9.59 -7.08
C GLU A 60 8.05 9.79 -5.67
N ILE A 61 8.17 11.05 -5.21
CA ILE A 61 8.71 11.41 -3.89
C ILE A 61 7.71 12.18 -3.02
N GLY A 62 6.48 12.42 -3.51
CA GLY A 62 5.41 13.06 -2.73
C GLY A 62 5.28 14.59 -2.86
N SER A 63 5.94 15.22 -3.85
CA SER A 63 5.97 16.69 -3.98
C SER A 63 5.14 17.27 -5.13
N CYS A 64 4.71 16.48 -6.13
CA CYS A 64 4.10 17.01 -7.35
C CYS A 64 2.57 16.79 -7.51
N GLY A 65 1.95 15.93 -6.71
CA GLY A 65 0.50 15.64 -6.82
C GLY A 65 0.05 14.85 -8.05
N THR A 66 0.90 14.58 -9.05
CA THR A 66 0.50 13.88 -10.29
C THR A 66 -0.10 12.49 -10.05
N CYS A 67 0.34 11.79 -9.01
CA CYS A 67 -0.17 10.45 -8.65
C CYS A 67 -1.33 10.49 -7.65
N MET A 68 -1.96 11.65 -7.50
CA MET A 68 -3.07 11.83 -6.58
C MET A 68 -4.26 10.95 -6.98
N ALA A 69 -4.88 10.34 -5.99
CA ALA A 69 -6.07 9.52 -6.15
C ALA A 69 -6.87 9.56 -4.86
N ARG A 70 -8.14 9.14 -4.92
CA ARG A 70 -9.00 9.08 -3.74
C ARG A 70 -9.13 7.66 -3.21
N LEU A 71 -8.93 7.49 -1.91
CA LEU A 71 -9.30 6.28 -1.19
C LEU A 71 -10.80 6.29 -0.94
N THR A 72 -11.50 5.30 -1.49
CA THR A 72 -12.95 5.14 -1.28
C THR A 72 -13.30 3.97 -0.36
N GLU A 73 -12.34 3.09 -0.10
CA GLU A 73 -12.46 1.98 0.85
C GLU A 73 -11.10 1.71 1.51
N GLY A 74 -11.11 1.35 2.79
CA GLY A 74 -9.92 1.01 3.55
C GLY A 74 -9.13 2.23 4.01
N SER A 75 -7.85 2.02 4.31
CA SER A 75 -6.93 3.08 4.74
C SER A 75 -5.54 2.86 4.18
N ALA A 76 -4.77 3.94 4.07
CA ALA A 76 -3.36 3.89 3.73
C ALA A 76 -2.59 4.96 4.52
N ARG A 77 -1.32 4.69 4.78
CA ARG A 77 -0.38 5.64 5.37
C ARG A 77 0.52 6.21 4.29
N MET A 78 0.64 7.53 4.22
CA MET A 78 1.62 8.18 3.36
C MET A 78 3.00 8.22 4.04
N ILE A 79 4.04 7.87 3.28
CA ILE A 79 5.45 7.94 3.68
C ILE A 79 5.91 9.40 3.69
N ASN A 80 5.61 10.12 2.60
CA ASN A 80 5.82 11.55 2.46
C ASN A 80 4.61 12.22 1.82
N ASN A 81 4.30 13.45 2.24
CA ASN A 81 3.27 14.28 1.64
C ASN A 81 3.66 15.76 1.74
N GLU A 82 4.10 16.31 0.61
CA GLU A 82 4.39 17.75 0.46
C GLU A 82 3.41 18.43 -0.52
N ALA A 83 2.48 17.66 -1.11
CA ALA A 83 1.60 18.13 -2.18
C ALA A 83 0.13 18.31 -1.76
N LEU A 84 -0.37 17.51 -0.81
CA LEU A 84 -1.76 17.57 -0.35
C LEU A 84 -1.86 18.32 0.97
N THR A 85 -2.90 19.14 1.10
CA THR A 85 -3.31 19.78 2.35
C THR A 85 -3.93 18.79 3.33
N GLU A 86 -4.05 19.18 4.59
CA GLU A 86 -4.66 18.34 5.63
C GLU A 86 -6.14 18.06 5.33
N ASP A 87 -6.87 19.03 4.79
CA ASP A 87 -8.28 18.87 4.40
C ASP A 87 -8.42 17.86 3.25
N GLU A 88 -7.58 17.94 2.21
CA GLU A 88 -7.60 16.96 1.11
C GLU A 88 -7.33 15.54 1.63
N VAL A 89 -6.37 15.38 2.55
CA VAL A 89 -6.09 14.08 3.17
C VAL A 89 -7.29 13.59 4.00
N ALA A 90 -7.95 14.49 4.74
CA ALA A 90 -9.16 14.17 5.50
C ALA A 90 -10.35 13.78 4.60
N GLU A 91 -10.42 14.31 3.38
CA GLU A 91 -11.38 13.93 2.35
C GLU A 91 -11.04 12.60 1.65
N GLY A 92 -9.92 11.98 2.02
CA GLY A 92 -9.49 10.68 1.51
C GLY A 92 -8.55 10.75 0.29
N TRP A 93 -8.02 11.94 -0.04
CA TRP A 93 -7.00 12.06 -1.08
C TRP A 93 -5.66 11.54 -0.61
N VAL A 94 -4.95 10.85 -1.50
CA VAL A 94 -3.64 10.28 -1.23
C VAL A 94 -2.70 10.40 -2.41
N LEU A 95 -1.40 10.46 -2.13
CA LEU A 95 -0.35 10.35 -3.13
C LEU A 95 0.03 8.88 -3.28
N THR A 96 -0.55 8.20 -4.28
CA THR A 96 -0.37 6.74 -4.45
C THR A 96 1.09 6.29 -4.55
N CYS A 97 1.99 7.16 -5.03
CA CYS A 97 3.44 6.90 -5.08
C CYS A 97 4.13 6.86 -3.71
N GLN A 98 3.48 7.35 -2.66
CA GLN A 98 3.99 7.37 -1.30
C GLN A 98 3.01 6.71 -0.32
N SER A 99 1.94 6.07 -0.78
CA SER A 99 0.93 5.46 0.08
C SER A 99 1.14 3.96 0.23
N LEU A 100 1.24 3.48 1.47
CA LEU A 100 1.23 2.08 1.83
C LEU A 100 -0.15 1.73 2.41
N PRO A 101 -0.88 0.72 1.90
CA PRO A 101 -2.15 0.33 2.46
C PRO A 101 -1.99 -0.21 3.90
N THR A 102 -3.00 0.03 4.74
CA THR A 102 -3.03 -0.33 6.17
C THR A 102 -4.30 -1.08 6.57
N SER A 103 -5.09 -1.51 5.60
CA SER A 103 -6.30 -2.32 5.79
C SER A 103 -6.24 -3.58 4.94
N GLU A 104 -7.02 -4.59 5.30
CA GLU A 104 -7.12 -5.87 4.56
C GLU A 104 -7.50 -5.65 3.08
N SER A 105 -8.38 -4.68 2.83
CA SER A 105 -8.84 -4.28 1.51
C SER A 105 -8.76 -2.77 1.34
N VAL A 106 -8.33 -2.33 0.16
CA VAL A 106 -8.25 -0.90 -0.19
C VAL A 106 -8.81 -0.68 -1.59
N THR A 107 -9.60 0.38 -1.79
CA THR A 107 -10.05 0.83 -3.12
C THR A 107 -9.59 2.26 -3.39
N VAL A 108 -8.95 2.44 -4.55
CA VAL A 108 -8.36 3.69 -5.00
C VAL A 108 -8.98 4.09 -6.33
N VAL A 109 -9.40 5.35 -6.45
CA VAL A 109 -9.97 5.93 -7.66
C VAL A 109 -9.07 7.05 -8.16
N TYR A 110 -8.52 6.90 -9.37
CA TYR A 110 -7.82 7.96 -10.08
C TYR A 110 -8.83 8.78 -10.89
N GLU A 111 -8.70 10.11 -10.82
CA GLU A 111 -9.55 11.06 -11.55
C GLU A 111 -8.82 11.69 -12.75
#